data_AF-A0A2A4SHB7-F1
#
_entry.id   AF-A0A2A4SHB7-F1
#
_cell.length_a   1.000
_cell.length_b   1.000
_cell.length_c   1.000
_cell.angle_alpha   90.00
_cell.angle_beta   90.00
_cell.angle_gamma   90.00
#
_symmetry.space_group_name_H-M   'P 1'
#
loop_
_entity.id
_entity.type
_entity.pdbx_description
1 polymer ?
#
loop_
_entity_poly.entity_id
_entity_poly.type
_entity_poly.pdbx_seq_one_letter_code
_entity_poly.pdbx_strand_id
1 'polypeptide(L)'
;MNLQKNALWSAIVLFVVGIIVGYVVGFNKGEKSAIADIQAQQQAVTDQAVEEAAQDINPFEIENPLEGIEANPFDEAKDILNPFNE
;
A
#
# COMPACT_ATOMS: atom_id res chain seq x y z
N MET A 1 -58.72 20.84 -13.13
CA MET A 1 -58.22 19.51 -13.56
C MET A 1 -56.80 19.51 -14.14
N ASN A 2 -56.31 20.62 -14.73
CA ASN A 2 -54.96 20.66 -15.34
C ASN A 2 -53.79 20.69 -14.34
N LEU A 3 -53.96 21.32 -13.17
CA LEU A 3 -52.86 21.47 -12.21
C LEU A 3 -52.42 20.13 -11.59
N GLN A 4 -53.38 19.26 -11.24
CA GLN A 4 -53.09 17.92 -10.70
C GLN A 4 -52.49 16.99 -11.75
N LYS A 5 -52.92 17.09 -13.02
CA LYS A 5 -52.28 16.35 -14.12
C LYS A 5 -50.83 16.80 -14.32
N ASN A 6 -50.56 18.11 -14.30
CA ASN A 6 -49.19 18.63 -14.47
C ASN A 6 -48.28 18.26 -13.30
N ALA A 7 -48.81 18.26 -12.07
CA ALA A 7 -48.09 17.80 -10.88
C ALA A 7 -47.81 16.28 -10.91
N LEU A 8 -48.74 15.48 -11.43
CA LEU A 8 -48.52 14.05 -11.63
C LEU A 8 -47.45 13.79 -12.70
N TRP A 9 -47.50 14.51 -13.81
CA TRP A 9 -46.49 14.39 -14.87
C TRP A 9 -45.11 14.84 -14.42
N SER A 10 -44.99 15.93 -13.66
CA SER A 10 -43.71 16.37 -13.12
C SER A 10 -43.12 15.37 -12.11
N ALA A 11 -43.96 14.76 -11.27
CA ALA A 11 -43.53 13.71 -10.34
C ALA A 11 -43.01 12.46 -11.08
N ILE A 12 -43.68 12.04 -12.15
CA ILE A 12 -43.24 10.91 -12.98
C ILE A 12 -41.89 11.22 -13.65
N VAL A 13 -41.73 12.42 -14.21
CA VAL A 13 -40.46 12.84 -14.83
C VAL A 13 -39.33 12.83 -13.80
N LEU A 14 -39.54 13.40 -12.61
CA LEU A 14 -38.54 13.39 -11.54
C LEU A 14 -38.18 11.99 -11.09
N PHE A 15 -39.16 11.09 -11.01
CA PHE A 15 -38.93 9.69 -10.64
C PHE A 15 -38.05 8.97 -11.68
N VAL A 16 -38.37 9.12 -12.98
CA VAL A 16 -37.57 8.52 -14.06
C VAL A 16 -36.16 9.09 -14.10
N VAL A 17 -36.00 10.40 -13.94
CA VAL A 17 -34.68 11.05 -13.87
C VAL A 17 -33.89 10.53 -12.67
N GLY A 18 -34.53 10.37 -11.52
CA GLY A 18 -33.91 9.80 -10.31
C GLY A 18 -33.38 8.38 -10.53
N ILE A 19 -34.13 7.52 -11.22
CA ILE A 19 -33.69 6.17 -11.56
C ILE A 19 -32.45 6.19 -12.47
N ILE A 20 -32.46 7.01 -13.52
CA ILE A 20 -31.35 7.10 -14.48
C ILE A 20 -30.09 7.59 -13.79
N VAL A 21 -30.19 8.67 -13.00
CA VAL A 21 -29.06 9.22 -12.25
C VAL A 21 -28.55 8.19 -11.24
N GLY A 22 -29.44 7.51 -10.53
CA GLY A 22 -29.09 6.45 -9.57
C GLY A 22 -28.32 5.31 -10.23
N TYR A 23 -28.76 4.86 -11.41
CA TYR A 23 -28.10 3.79 -12.16
C TYR A 23 -26.68 4.20 -12.60
N VAL A 24 -26.52 5.40 -13.16
CA VAL A 24 -25.21 5.90 -13.63
C VAL A 24 -24.23 6.09 -12.47
N VAL A 25 -24.69 6.65 -11.34
CA VAL A 25 -23.84 6.83 -10.15
C VAL A 25 -23.45 5.48 -9.54
N GLY A 26 -24.40 4.54 -9.46
CA GLY A 26 -24.16 3.19 -8.95
C GLY A 26 -23.13 2.42 -9.78
N PHE A 27 -23.26 2.48 -11.11
CA PHE A 27 -22.35 1.80 -12.04
C PHE A 27 -20.90 2.31 -11.92
N ASN A 28 -20.71 3.63 -11.96
CA ASN A 28 -19.38 4.24 -11.82
C ASN A 28 -18.72 3.94 -10.46
N LYS A 29 -19.52 3.89 -9.38
CA LYS A 29 -19.00 3.60 -8.04
C LYS A 29 -18.61 2.13 -7.90
N GLY A 30 -19.41 1.21 -8.48
CA GLY A 30 -19.11 -0.21 -8.51
C GLY A 30 -17.83 -0.53 -9.29
N GLU A 31 -17.67 0.06 -10.48
CA GLU A 31 -16.49 -0.13 -11.33
C GLU A 31 -15.21 0.35 -10.64
N LYS A 32 -15.24 1.56 -10.05
CA LYS A 32 -14.10 2.08 -9.27
C LYS A 32 -13.76 1.20 -8.08
N SER A 33 -14.76 0.67 -7.39
CA SER A 33 -14.54 -0.22 -6.25
C SER A 33 -13.90 -1.53 -6.68
N ALA A 34 -14.35 -2.12 -7.79
CA ALA A 34 -13.79 -3.35 -8.33
C ALA A 34 -12.34 -3.16 -8.81
N ILE A 35 -12.06 -2.06 -9.52
CA ILE A 35 -10.69 -1.75 -9.97
C ILE A 35 -9.76 -1.52 -8.77
N ALA A 36 -10.22 -0.79 -7.75
CA ALA A 36 -9.42 -0.55 -6.55
C ALA A 36 -9.11 -1.84 -5.78
N ASP A 37 -10.09 -2.75 -5.67
CA ASP A 37 -9.91 -4.03 -4.99
C ASP A 37 -8.93 -4.94 -5.74
N ILE A 38 -9.05 -5.01 -7.07
CA ILE A 38 -8.10 -5.75 -7.93
C ILE A 38 -6.69 -5.16 -7.81
N GLN A 39 -6.55 -3.83 -7.79
CA GLN A 39 -5.24 -3.18 -7.61
C GLN A 39 -4.65 -3.48 -6.24
N ALA A 40 -5.44 -3.41 -5.16
CA ALA A 40 -4.99 -3.73 -3.82
C ALA A 40 -4.50 -5.19 -3.71
N GLN A 41 -5.22 -6.13 -4.33
CA GLN A 41 -4.81 -7.53 -4.39
C GLN A 41 -3.52 -7.72 -5.20
N GLN A 42 -3.40 -7.08 -6.36
CA GLN A 42 -2.17 -7.15 -7.16
C GLN A 42 -0.97 -6.55 -6.42
N GLN A 43 -1.16 -5.45 -5.72
CA GLN A 43 -0.11 -4.80 -4.96
C GLN A 43 0.36 -5.67 -3.80
N ALA A 44 -0.56 -6.27 -3.03
CA ALA A 44 -0.22 -7.20 -1.96
C ALA A 44 0.55 -8.44 -2.46
N VAL A 45 0.16 -9.00 -3.61
CA VAL A 45 0.87 -10.15 -4.22
C VAL A 45 2.24 -9.72 -4.74
N THR A 46 2.35 -8.52 -5.32
CA THR A 46 3.62 -7.99 -5.82
C THR A 46 4.59 -7.72 -4.68
N ASP A 47 4.13 -7.10 -3.61
CA ASP A 47 4.95 -6.78 -2.44
C ASP A 47 5.48 -8.07 -1.79
N GLN A 48 4.65 -9.11 -1.65
CA GLN A 48 5.08 -10.43 -1.18
C GLN A 48 6.11 -11.07 -2.10
N ALA A 49 5.88 -11.06 -3.42
CA ALA A 49 6.82 -11.63 -4.38
C ALA A 49 8.15 -10.88 -4.43
N VAL A 50 8.13 -9.56 -4.23
CA VAL A 50 9.34 -8.73 -4.13
C VAL A 50 10.09 -9.02 -2.84
N GLU A 51 9.39 -9.19 -1.71
CA GLU A 51 10.00 -9.53 -0.43
C GLU A 51 10.63 -10.93 -0.44
N GLU A 52 9.92 -11.94 -0.97
CA GLU A 52 10.45 -13.30 -1.15
C GLU A 52 11.65 -13.30 -2.11
N ALA A 53 11.56 -12.60 -3.25
CA ALA A 53 12.69 -12.47 -4.16
C ALA A 53 13.87 -11.70 -3.53
N ALA A 54 13.61 -10.71 -2.68
CA ALA A 54 14.65 -9.99 -1.96
C ALA A 54 15.36 -10.91 -0.94
N GLN A 55 14.62 -11.74 -0.22
CA GLN A 55 15.17 -12.73 0.71
C GLN A 55 15.96 -13.82 -0.04
N ASP A 56 15.43 -14.35 -1.15
CA ASP A 56 16.08 -15.40 -1.95
C ASP A 56 17.33 -14.90 -2.71
N ILE A 57 17.36 -13.62 -3.12
CA ILE A 57 18.46 -13.02 -3.89
C ILE A 57 19.47 -12.30 -2.99
N ASN A 58 19.23 -12.14 -1.68
CA ASN A 58 20.18 -11.50 -0.76
C ASN A 58 21.03 -12.54 0.01
N PRO A 59 22.15 -13.03 -0.58
CA PRO A 59 23.07 -13.94 0.09
C PRO A 59 23.87 -13.27 1.24
N PHE A 60 23.58 -12.01 1.58
CA PHE A 60 24.23 -11.25 2.64
C PHE A 60 23.36 -11.02 3.87
N GLU A 61 22.14 -11.57 3.94
CA GLU A 61 21.37 -11.71 5.20
C GLU A 61 21.91 -12.86 6.07
N ILE A 62 23.22 -13.02 6.10
CA ILE A 62 23.91 -13.76 7.16
C ILE A 62 24.16 -12.71 8.24
N GLU A 63 23.78 -12.99 9.49
CA GLU A 63 24.06 -12.18 10.68
C GLU A 63 25.38 -11.41 10.51
N ASN A 64 25.36 -10.10 10.73
CA ASN A 64 26.53 -9.27 10.45
C ASN A 64 27.72 -9.87 11.22
N PRO A 65 28.78 -10.34 10.53
CA PRO A 65 29.88 -11.06 11.18
C PRO A 65 30.66 -10.20 12.17
N LEU A 66 30.40 -8.89 12.18
CA LEU A 66 30.96 -7.90 13.11
C LEU A 66 30.00 -7.51 14.24
N GLU A 67 28.76 -8.02 14.26
CA GLU A 67 27.72 -7.67 15.24
C GLU A 67 28.08 -8.13 16.67
N GLY A 68 28.99 -9.10 16.81
CA GLY A 68 29.58 -9.53 18.08
C GLY A 68 30.99 -9.00 18.36
N ILE A 69 31.56 -8.17 17.48
CA ILE A 69 32.90 -7.59 17.68
C ILE A 69 32.74 -6.22 18.34
N GLU A 70 32.55 -6.25 19.65
CA GLU A 70 32.32 -5.05 20.49
C GLU A 70 33.60 -4.21 20.69
N ALA A 71 34.78 -4.76 20.36
CA ALA A 71 36.06 -4.10 20.54
C ALA A 71 36.94 -4.21 19.29
N ASN A 72 37.57 -3.09 18.90
CA ASN A 72 38.56 -3.09 17.84
C ASN A 72 39.79 -3.91 18.29
N PRO A 73 40.16 -5.00 17.57
CA PRO A 73 41.24 -5.91 17.98
C PRO A 73 42.63 -5.24 18.00
N PHE A 74 42.74 -4.02 17.48
CA PHE A 74 43.96 -3.22 17.52
C PHE A 74 44.05 -2.29 18.73
N ASP A 75 43.00 -2.17 19.55
CA ASP A 75 43.04 -1.29 20.73
C ASP A 75 44.01 -1.83 21.80
N GLU A 76 44.05 -3.15 22.02
CA GLU A 76 45.01 -3.80 22.92
C GLU A 76 46.46 -3.67 22.41
N ALA A 77 46.67 -3.77 21.10
CA ALA A 77 47.98 -3.57 20.48
C ALA A 77 48.45 -2.12 20.61
N LYS A 78 47.53 -1.15 20.59
CA LYS A 78 47.84 0.27 20.74
C LYS A 78 48.28 0.60 22.16
N ASP A 79 47.70 -0.05 23.18
CA ASP A 79 48.15 0.12 24.56
C ASP A 79 49.51 -0.52 24.83
N ILE A 80 49.76 -1.73 24.30
CA ILE A 80 51.01 -2.46 24.53
C ILE A 80 52.19 -1.86 23.75
N LEU A 81 51.94 -1.34 22.55
CA LEU A 81 53.01 -0.85 21.65
C LEU A 81 53.18 0.66 21.69
N ASN A 82 52.42 1.40 22.51
CA ASN A 82 52.64 2.84 22.68
C ASN A 82 53.72 3.07 23.74
N PRO A 83 54.95 3.48 23.35
CA PRO A 83 56.02 3.76 24.31
C PRO A 83 55.79 5.04 25.14
N PHE A 84 54.64 5.70 24.96
CA PHE A 84 54.23 6.91 25.66
C PHE A 84 52.91 6.75 26.46
N ASN A 85 52.37 5.53 26.57
CA ASN A 85 51.30 5.26 27.53
C ASN A 85 51.96 4.99 28.90
N GLU A 86 51.71 5.89 29.85
CA GLU A 86 52.24 5.85 31.24
C GLU A 86 51.36 5.02 32.19
#